data_AF-A0A261KWD4-F1
#
_entry.id   AF-A0A261KWD4-F1
#
_cell.length_a   1.000
_cell.length_b   1.000
_cell.length_c   1.000
_cell.angle_alpha   90.00
_cell.angle_beta   90.00
_cell.angle_gamma   90.00
#
_symmetry.space_group_name_H-M   'P 1'
#
loop_
_entity.id
_entity.type
_entity.pdbx_description
1 polymer ?
#
loop_
_entity_poly.entity_id
_entity_poly.type
_entity_poly.pdbx_seq_one_letter_code
_entity_poly.pdbx_strand_id
1 'polypeptide(L)'
;MNNLSGNPSERFGDQSNSSNLLWQYVQSMNPETVAQLSKPDPEVAQIMEQNLRGMLGHLPPEHFSMAITTSKENLGQLLASAMMSGYFLNQAKQRMELDKSLHSLHE
;
A
#
# COMPACT_ATOMS: atom_id res chain seq x y z
N MET A 1 5.79 -11.25 36.80
CA MET A 1 6.14 -10.54 35.56
C MET A 1 4.95 -10.65 34.62
N ASN A 2 4.30 -9.52 34.30
CA ASN A 2 3.02 -9.49 33.61
C ASN A 2 3.18 -9.80 32.12
N ASN A 3 2.43 -10.81 31.64
CA ASN A 3 2.28 -11.15 30.24
C ASN A 3 1.50 -10.04 29.52
N LEU A 4 2.18 -9.23 28.71
CA LEU A 4 1.57 -8.35 27.72
C LEU A 4 1.24 -9.17 26.48
N SER A 5 0.20 -10.01 26.58
CA SER A 5 -0.45 -10.60 25.41
C SER A 5 -1.37 -9.54 24.80
N GLY A 6 -0.78 -8.60 24.06
CA GLY A 6 -1.52 -7.59 23.31
C GLY A 6 -1.91 -8.14 21.95
N ASN A 7 -3.19 -8.44 21.78
CA ASN A 7 -3.76 -8.79 20.48
C ASN A 7 -3.63 -7.56 19.56
N PRO A 8 -2.92 -7.62 18.41
CA PRO A 8 -2.70 -6.46 17.54
C PRO A 8 -4.01 -5.86 17.01
N SER A 9 -5.11 -6.63 17.10
CA SER A 9 -6.47 -6.25 16.71
C SER A 9 -7.08 -5.13 17.59
N GLU A 10 -6.64 -4.96 18.85
CA GLU A 10 -7.20 -3.94 19.75
C GLU A 10 -6.64 -2.54 19.48
N ARG A 11 -5.51 -2.41 18.78
CA ARG A 11 -4.85 -1.13 18.54
C ARG A 11 -5.47 -0.31 17.39
N PHE A 12 -6.35 -0.93 16.60
CA PHE A 12 -7.01 -0.32 15.44
C PHE A 12 -8.52 -0.10 15.64
N GLY A 13 -9.04 -0.39 16.83
CA GLY A 13 -10.47 -0.43 17.11
C GLY A 13 -11.02 0.76 17.90
N ASP A 14 -10.72 2.01 17.53
CA ASP A 14 -11.56 3.15 17.95
C ASP A 14 -11.34 4.43 17.11
N GLN A 15 -11.57 4.34 15.79
CA GLN A 15 -11.70 5.54 14.93
C GLN A 15 -12.94 5.46 14.03
N SER A 16 -14.01 4.81 14.50
CA SER A 16 -15.23 4.62 13.72
C SER A 16 -16.10 5.89 13.61
N ASN A 17 -15.69 7.02 14.19
CA ASN A 17 -16.48 8.27 14.19
C ASN A 17 -15.74 9.51 13.64
N SER A 18 -14.49 9.37 13.19
CA SER A 18 -13.89 10.35 12.28
C SER A 18 -14.24 9.91 10.87
N SER A 19 -15.14 10.64 10.20
CA SER A 19 -15.34 10.50 8.77
C SER A 19 -13.97 10.43 8.10
N ASN A 20 -13.68 9.32 7.41
CA ASN A 20 -12.34 8.96 6.95
C ASN A 20 -11.68 10.17 6.26
N LEU A 21 -10.82 10.89 6.98
CA LEU A 21 -10.38 12.25 6.60
C LEU A 21 -9.57 12.21 5.29
N LEU A 22 -8.82 11.12 5.09
CA LEU A 22 -8.14 10.84 3.85
C LEU A 22 -9.11 10.68 2.69
N TRP A 23 -10.23 9.99 2.92
CA TRP A 23 -11.26 9.81 1.89
C TRP A 23 -11.92 11.14 1.50
N GLN A 24 -12.29 11.97 2.47
CA GLN A 24 -12.80 13.33 2.20
C GLN A 24 -11.77 14.18 1.46
N TYR A 25 -10.50 14.12 1.87
CA TYR A 25 -9.41 14.82 1.20
C TYR A 25 -9.29 14.37 -0.27
N VAL A 26 -9.19 13.07 -0.54
CA VAL A 26 -9.12 12.52 -1.90
C VAL A 26 -10.33 12.94 -2.74
N GLN A 27 -11.55 12.92 -2.17
CA GLN A 27 -12.77 13.38 -2.86
C GLN A 27 -12.76 14.87 -3.20
N SER A 28 -12.08 15.69 -2.41
CA SER A 28 -11.98 17.14 -2.66
C SER A 28 -10.90 17.53 -3.67
N MET A 29 -10.02 16.59 -4.09
CA MET A 29 -8.96 16.88 -5.04
C MET A 29 -9.47 16.93 -6.49
N ASN A 30 -8.79 17.70 -7.34
CA ASN A 30 -9.03 17.68 -8.78
C ASN A 30 -8.79 16.26 -9.34
N PRO A 31 -9.70 15.68 -10.16
CA PRO A 31 -9.52 14.35 -10.74
C PRO A 31 -8.19 14.15 -11.47
N GLU A 32 -7.65 15.18 -12.13
CA GLU A 32 -6.33 15.08 -12.79
C GLU A 32 -5.19 14.88 -11.79
N THR A 33 -5.24 15.54 -10.63
CA THR A 33 -4.27 15.37 -9.55
C THR A 33 -4.35 13.97 -8.98
N VAL A 34 -5.56 13.45 -8.76
CA VAL A 34 -5.77 12.06 -8.32
C VAL A 34 -5.17 11.10 -9.35
N ALA A 35 -5.44 11.31 -10.64
CA ALA A 35 -4.93 10.46 -11.72
C ALA A 35 -3.41 10.48 -11.83
N GLN A 36 -2.76 11.63 -11.61
CA GLN A 36 -1.30 11.73 -11.58
C GLN A 36 -0.70 11.03 -10.35
N LEU A 37 -1.26 11.26 -9.16
CA LEU A 37 -0.78 10.65 -7.91
C LEU A 37 -1.04 9.14 -7.85
N SER A 38 -2.03 8.65 -8.59
CA SER A 38 -2.34 7.22 -8.69
C SER A 38 -1.42 6.46 -9.64
N LYS A 39 -0.53 7.14 -10.37
CA LYS A 39 0.45 6.49 -11.25
C LYS A 39 1.70 6.11 -10.44
N PRO A 40 1.93 4.81 -10.19
CA PRO A 40 3.18 4.38 -9.58
C PRO A 40 4.35 4.60 -10.55
N ASP A 41 5.54 4.77 -9.97
CA ASP A 41 6.78 4.65 -10.70
C ASP A 41 6.87 3.24 -11.35
N PRO A 42 7.36 3.10 -12.60
CA PRO A 42 7.44 1.80 -13.27
C PRO A 42 8.15 0.71 -12.45
N GLU A 43 9.22 1.05 -11.72
CA GLU A 43 9.94 0.10 -10.87
C GLU A 43 9.08 -0.36 -9.68
N VAL A 44 8.36 0.59 -9.06
CA VAL A 44 7.44 0.31 -7.96
C VAL A 44 6.26 -0.54 -8.43
N ALA A 45 5.74 -0.28 -9.63
CA ALA A 45 4.64 -1.05 -10.23
C ALA A 45 5.03 -2.52 -10.41
N GLN A 46 6.24 -2.79 -10.89
CA GLN A 46 6.75 -4.15 -11.10
C GLN A 46 6.90 -4.92 -9.78
N ILE A 47 7.40 -4.25 -8.73
CA ILE A 47 7.52 -4.83 -7.38
C ILE A 47 6.14 -5.12 -6.79
N MET A 48 5.17 -4.22 -6.97
CA MET A 48 3.79 -4.44 -6.53
C MET A 48 3.17 -5.65 -7.22
N GLU A 49 3.34 -5.78 -8.54
CA GLU A 49 2.85 -6.93 -9.32
C GLU A 49 3.45 -8.26 -8.82
N GLN A 50 4.74 -8.28 -8.50
CA GLN A 50 5.39 -9.48 -7.96
C GLN A 50 4.88 -9.84 -6.56
N ASN A 51 4.63 -8.84 -5.70
CA ASN A 51 4.03 -9.08 -4.38
C ASN A 51 2.60 -9.62 -4.49
N LEU A 52 1.78 -9.05 -5.39
CA LEU A 52 0.42 -9.54 -5.63
C LEU A 52 0.41 -10.97 -6.19
N ARG A 53 1.33 -11.30 -7.11
CA ARG A 53 1.53 -12.70 -7.57
C ARG A 53 1.89 -13.64 -6.40
N GLY A 54 2.72 -13.20 -5.47
CA GLY A 54 3.05 -13.97 -4.27
C GLY A 54 1.84 -14.20 -3.35
N MET A 55 0.97 -13.19 -3.22
CA MET A 55 -0.25 -13.27 -2.39
C MET A 55 -1.37 -14.09 -3.03
N LEU A 56 -1.52 -14.00 -4.35
CA LEU A 56 -2.62 -14.62 -5.11
C LEU A 56 -2.25 -15.99 -5.70
N GLY A 57 -0.96 -16.34 -5.71
CA GLY A 57 -0.45 -17.57 -6.31
C GLY A 57 -0.15 -17.43 -7.82
N HIS A 58 0.55 -18.42 -8.36
CA HIS A 58 0.98 -18.45 -9.76
C HIS A 58 -0.11 -19.07 -10.64
N LEU A 59 -1.01 -18.26 -11.20
CA LEU A 59 -1.97 -18.69 -12.22
C LEU A 59 -1.75 -17.90 -13.51
N PRO A 60 -1.58 -18.55 -14.68
CA PRO A 60 -1.31 -17.85 -15.93
C PRO A 60 -2.55 -17.07 -16.42
N PRO A 61 -2.45 -15.75 -16.61
CA PRO A 61 -3.61 -14.90 -16.92
C PRO A 61 -4.20 -15.15 -18.31
N GLU A 62 -3.43 -15.73 -19.26
CA GLU A 62 -3.95 -16.04 -20.61
C GLU A 62 -4.97 -17.17 -20.62
N HIS A 63 -5.01 -18.01 -19.58
CA HIS A 63 -5.81 -19.23 -19.55
C HIS A 63 -6.95 -19.21 -18.52
N PHE A 64 -7.04 -18.17 -17.68
CA PHE A 64 -7.98 -18.13 -16.57
C PHE A 64 -8.60 -16.74 -16.39
N SER A 65 -9.93 -16.66 -16.44
CA SER A 65 -10.66 -15.53 -15.85
C SER A 65 -10.66 -15.71 -14.33
N MET A 66 -9.80 -14.96 -13.63
CA MET A 66 -9.61 -15.08 -12.19
C MET A 66 -10.69 -14.30 -11.44
N ALA A 67 -11.55 -15.01 -10.70
CA ALA A 67 -12.46 -14.42 -9.71
C ALA A 67 -11.99 -14.85 -8.31
N ILE A 68 -11.58 -13.89 -7.48
CA ILE A 68 -11.13 -14.15 -6.11
C ILE A 68 -12.30 -13.88 -5.17
N THR A 69 -12.82 -14.94 -4.53
CA THR A 69 -13.82 -14.81 -3.47
C THR A 69 -13.13 -14.81 -2.11
N THR A 70 -13.31 -13.74 -1.34
CA THR A 70 -12.73 -13.61 0.00
C THR A 70 -13.70 -12.91 0.96
N SER A 71 -13.48 -13.04 2.26
CA SER A 71 -14.28 -12.33 3.26
C SER A 71 -13.90 -10.85 3.34
N LYS A 72 -14.80 -10.03 3.87
CA LYS A 72 -14.55 -8.59 4.07
C LYS A 72 -13.32 -8.35 4.97
N GLU A 73 -13.13 -9.20 5.96
CA GLU A 73 -12.04 -9.13 6.94
C GLU A 73 -10.69 -9.42 6.28
N ASN A 74 -10.60 -10.51 5.52
CA ASN A 74 -9.38 -10.90 4.81
C ASN A 74 -9.03 -9.86 3.72
N LEU A 75 -10.02 -9.35 3.00
CA LEU A 75 -9.81 -8.25 2.04
C LEU A 75 -9.32 -6.99 2.75
N GLY A 76 -9.92 -6.62 3.88
CA GLY A 76 -9.49 -5.48 4.67
C GLY A 76 -8.03 -5.60 5.13
N GLN A 77 -7.63 -6.78 5.60
CA GLN A 77 -6.25 -7.04 6.00
C GLN A 77 -5.27 -6.96 4.81
N LEU A 78 -5.66 -7.49 3.65
CA LEU A 78 -4.87 -7.39 2.41
C LEU A 78 -4.70 -5.95 1.95
N LEU A 79 -5.75 -5.14 2.00
CA LEU A 79 -5.68 -3.72 1.65
C LEU A 79 -4.81 -2.95 2.63
N ALA A 80 -4.93 -3.22 3.94
CA ALA A 80 -4.09 -2.59 4.96
C ALA A 80 -2.60 -2.94 4.77
N SER A 81 -2.28 -4.20 4.49
CA SER A 81 -0.90 -4.63 4.23
C SER A 81 -0.35 -3.98 2.95
N ALA A 82 -1.12 -3.95 1.87
CA ALA A 82 -0.74 -3.30 0.62
C ALA A 82 -0.49 -1.79 0.81
N MET A 83 -1.34 -1.10 1.58
CA MET A 83 -1.14 0.32 1.91
C MET A 83 0.16 0.56 2.69
N MET A 84 0.44 -0.26 3.71
CA MET A 84 1.69 -0.17 4.47
C MET A 84 2.91 -0.43 3.58
N SER A 85 2.86 -1.46 2.72
CA SER A 85 3.92 -1.75 1.76
C SER A 85 4.17 -0.58 0.81
N GLY A 86 3.11 0.04 0.27
CA GLY A 86 3.23 1.22 -0.59
C GLY A 86 3.89 2.41 0.13
N TYR A 87 3.52 2.66 1.39
CA TYR A 87 4.13 3.70 2.21
C TYR A 87 5.64 3.46 2.43
N PHE A 88 6.04 2.22 2.75
CA PHE A 88 7.45 1.88 2.94
C PHE A 88 8.26 1.99 1.65
N LEU A 89 7.69 1.56 0.51
CA LEU A 89 8.35 1.71 -0.79
C LEU A 89 8.57 3.19 -1.14
N ASN A 90 7.58 4.05 -0.89
CA ASN A 90 7.73 5.48 -1.11
C ASN A 90 8.82 6.08 -0.20
N GLN A 91 8.87 5.69 1.08
CA GLN A 91 9.96 6.12 1.97
C GLN A 91 11.34 5.64 1.49
N ALA A 92 11.44 4.40 1.02
CA ALA A 92 12.69 3.87 0.47
C ALA A 92 13.14 4.64 -0.78
N LYS A 93 12.20 4.96 -1.67
CA LYS A 93 12.45 5.80 -2.86
C LYS A 93 12.98 7.18 -2.47
N GLN A 94 12.33 7.85 -1.51
CA GLN A 94 12.76 9.18 -1.05
C GLN A 94 14.18 9.16 -0.46
N ARG A 95 14.52 8.13 0.32
CA ARG A 95 15.89 7.95 0.84
C ARG A 95 16.90 7.75 -0.29
N MET A 96 16.58 6.88 -1.25
CA MET A 96 17.45 6.64 -2.39
C MET A 96 17.66 7.90 -3.24
N GLU A 97 16.61 8.68 -3.49
CA GLU A 97 16.70 9.95 -4.24
C GLU A 97 17.55 10.98 -3.50
N LEU A 98 17.41 11.07 -2.17
CA LEU A 98 18.26 11.92 -1.35
C LEU A 98 19.72 11.50 -1.44
N ASP A 99 20.04 10.21 -1.26
CA ASP A 99 21.41 9.70 -1.33
C ASP A 99 22.05 9.99 -2.70
N LYS A 100 21.30 9.82 -3.79
CA LYS A 100 21.74 10.19 -5.15
C LYS A 100 22.05 11.67 -5.25
N SER A 101 21.17 12.54 -4.72
CA SER A 101 21.38 13.99 -4.76
C SER A 101 22.61 14.42 -3.95
N LEU A 102 22.85 13.82 -2.78
CA LEU A 102 24.02 14.10 -1.96
C LEU A 102 25.31 13.61 -2.63
N HIS A 103 25.28 12.44 -3.26
CA HIS A 103 26.42 11.94 -4.04
C HIS A 103 26.77 12.87 -5.20
N SER A 104 25.76 13.36 -5.94
CA SER A 104 25.97 14.30 -7.05
C SER A 104 26.50 15.67 -6.63
N LEU A 105 26.40 16.02 -5.33
CA LEU A 105 27.00 17.25 -4.77
C LEU A 105 28.48 17.09 -4.40
N HIS A 106 28.99 15.85 -4.32
CA HIS A 106 30.35 15.56 -3.91
C HIS A 106 31.29 15.25 -5.10
N GLU A 107 30.76 15.28 -6.33
CA GLU A 107 31.51 15.37 -7.60
C GLU A 107 31.56 16.82 -8.09
#